data_AF-I3YW08-F1
#
_entry.id   AF-I3YW08-F1
#
_cell.length_a   1.000
_cell.length_b   1.000
_cell.length_c   1.000
_cell.angle_alpha   90.00
_cell.angle_beta   90.00
_cell.angle_gamma   90.00
#
_symmetry.space_group_name_H-M   'P 1'
#
loop_
_entity.id
_entity.type
_entity.pdbx_description
1 polymer ?
#
loop_
_entity_poly.entity_id
_entity_poly.type
_entity_poly.pdbx_seq_one_letter_code
_entity_poly.pdbx_strand_id
1 'polypeptide(L)'
;MGYKNPIKYRIVTSVIVLVTIVTVLLSTSLYFYLTYSPIMKKIKQYSGNLGIVPGKQIYLNINNLANGLYTLKIMLNNKAIKEVTFKT
;
A
#
# COMPACT_ATOMS: atom_id res chain seq x y z
N MET A 1 23.98 68.47 25.96
CA MET A 1 22.84 67.65 25.49
C MET A 1 23.07 67.31 24.02
N GLY A 2 23.55 66.10 23.72
CA GLY A 2 23.87 65.70 22.34
C GLY A 2 22.63 65.26 21.59
N TYR A 3 22.18 66.04 20.59
CA TYR A 3 21.08 65.64 19.71
C TYR A 3 21.52 64.45 18.84
N LYS A 4 21.08 63.26 19.25
CA LYS A 4 21.19 62.02 18.50
C LYS A 4 20.46 62.18 17.16
N ASN A 5 21.18 62.06 16.03
CA ASN A 5 20.64 62.29 14.69
C ASN A 5 19.44 61.36 14.38
N PRO A 6 18.20 61.86 14.38
CA PRO A 6 16.99 61.04 14.40
C PRO A 6 16.84 60.15 13.15
N ILE A 7 17.46 60.53 12.04
CA ILE A 7 17.44 59.76 10.79
C ILE A 7 18.27 58.48 10.94
N LYS A 8 19.46 58.56 11.55
CA LYS A 8 20.30 57.39 11.82
C LYS A 8 19.60 56.40 12.76
N TYR A 9 18.89 56.89 13.78
CA TYR A 9 18.14 56.04 14.70
C TYR A 9 17.01 55.29 13.99
N ARG A 10 16.23 55.98 13.15
CA ARG A 10 15.16 55.37 12.36
C ARG A 10 15.68 54.27 11.44
N ILE A 11 16.79 54.49 10.75
CA ILE A 11 17.40 53.48 9.88
C ILE A 11 17.84 52.26 10.69
N VAL A 12 18.55 52.47 11.79
CA VAL A 12 19.03 51.38 12.65
C VAL A 12 17.86 50.56 13.21
N THR A 13 16.79 51.22 13.68
CA THR A 13 15.59 50.50 14.15
C THR A 13 14.92 49.70 13.06
N SER A 14 14.81 50.25 11.83
CA SER A 14 14.22 49.52 10.70
C SER A 14 15.04 48.29 10.31
N VAL A 15 16.37 48.38 10.34
CA VAL A 15 17.25 47.23 10.08
C VAL A 15 17.09 46.16 11.16
N ILE A 16 17.03 46.53 12.44
CA ILE A 16 16.84 45.58 13.54
C ILE A 16 15.49 44.85 13.41
N VAL A 17 14.42 45.59 13.09
CA VAL A 17 13.10 45.00 12.85
C VAL A 17 13.14 44.01 11.68
N LEU A 18 13.78 44.39 10.56
CA LEU A 18 13.92 43.52 9.40
C LEU A 18 14.68 42.22 9.73
N VAL A 19 15.82 42.33 10.43
CA VAL A 19 16.61 41.17 10.87
C VAL A 19 15.77 40.26 11.77
N THR A 20 15.02 40.85 12.70
CA THR A 20 14.17 40.09 13.62
C THR A 20 13.10 39.30 12.85
N ILE A 21 12.42 39.93 11.89
CA ILE A 21 11.42 39.27 11.04
C ILE A 21 12.04 38.10 10.27
N VAL A 22 13.22 38.30 9.66
CA VAL A 22 13.92 37.24 8.91
C VAL A 22 14.28 36.07 9.82
N THR A 23 14.78 36.32 11.02
CA THR A 23 15.13 35.25 11.97
C THR A 23 13.92 34.45 12.45
N VAL A 24 12.78 35.10 12.65
CA VAL A 24 11.52 34.43 13.01
C VAL A 24 10.99 33.58 11.85
N LEU A 25 11.07 34.07 10.62
CA LEU A 25 10.64 33.31 9.44
C LEU A 25 11.52 32.08 9.19
N LEU A 26 12.84 32.20 9.35
CA LEU A 26 13.75 31.07 9.17
C LEU A 26 13.55 29.99 10.24
N SER A 27 13.39 30.39 11.50
CA SER A 27 13.18 29.44 12.61
C SER A 27 11.84 28.72 12.51
N THR A 28 10.77 29.41 12.13
CA THR A 28 9.44 28.79 11.92
C THR A 28 9.43 27.85 10.71
N SER A 29 10.08 28.22 9.61
CA SER A 29 10.25 27.34 8.44
C SER A 29 11.04 26.06 8.78
N LEU A 30 12.15 26.21 9.52
CA LEU A 30 12.96 25.07 9.97
C LEU A 30 12.17 24.16 10.91
N TYR A 31 11.44 24.72 11.87
CA TYR A 31 10.58 23.97 12.78
C TYR A 31 9.51 23.18 12.01
N PHE A 32 8.87 23.80 11.03
CA PHE A 32 7.87 23.14 10.20
C PHE A 32 8.49 21.97 9.41
N TYR A 33 9.67 22.18 8.81
CA TYR A 33 10.37 21.13 8.08
C TYR A 33 10.74 19.93 8.97
N LEU A 34 11.26 20.18 10.17
CA LEU A 34 11.64 19.11 11.10
C LEU A 34 10.43 18.36 11.68
N THR A 35 9.33 19.08 11.94
CA THR A 35 8.14 18.51 12.58
C THR A 35 7.25 17.76 11.59
N TYR A 36 7.13 18.27 10.36
CA TYR A 36 6.21 17.75 9.35
C TYR A 36 6.92 17.06 8.19
N SER A 37 8.23 16.79 8.29
CA SER A 37 8.91 15.93 7.33
C SER A 37 8.17 14.59 7.28
N PRO A 38 7.54 14.23 6.15
CA PRO A 38 6.79 13.01 6.06
C PRO A 38 7.78 11.85 6.15
N ILE A 39 7.77 11.16 7.30
CA ILE A 39 8.43 9.86 7.43
C ILE A 39 7.72 8.93 6.44
N MET A 40 8.30 8.77 5.25
CA MET A 40 7.81 7.84 4.23
C MET A 40 7.90 6.42 4.80
N LYS A 41 6.83 5.96 5.45
CA LYS A 41 6.69 4.56 5.84
C LYS A 41 6.64 3.75 4.56
N LYS A 42 7.71 2.99 4.29
CA LYS A 42 7.71 1.99 3.22
C LYS A 42 6.56 1.02 3.49
N ILE A 43 5.52 1.11 2.68
CA ILE A 43 4.43 0.14 2.68
C ILE A 43 5.02 -1.18 2.22
N LYS A 44 4.93 -2.22 3.06
CA LYS A 44 5.29 -3.58 2.64
C LYS A 44 4.35 -3.98 1.50
N GLN A 45 4.87 -4.01 0.29
CA GLN A 45 4.16 -4.53 -0.87
C GLN A 45 4.42 -6.04 -0.94
N TYR A 46 3.35 -6.82 -0.93
CA TYR A 46 3.42 -8.24 -1.20
C TYR A 46 3.17 -8.45 -2.69
N SER A 47 4.19 -8.95 -3.39
CA SER A 47 4.11 -9.31 -4.80
C SER A 47 4.19 -10.82 -4.94
N GLY A 48 3.33 -11.39 -5.78
CA GLY A 48 3.33 -12.81 -6.09
C GLY A 48 2.28 -13.09 -7.17
N ASN A 49 2.44 -14.18 -7.91
CA ASN A 49 1.46 -14.59 -8.89
C ASN A 49 0.45 -15.51 -8.20
N LEU A 50 -0.84 -15.18 -8.27
CA LEU A 50 -1.87 -16.11 -7.82
C LEU A 50 -1.83 -17.31 -8.77
N GLY A 51 -1.63 -18.51 -8.23
CA GLY A 51 -1.71 -19.74 -9.02
C GLY A 51 -3.06 -19.84 -9.72
N ILE A 52 -3.11 -20.53 -10.85
CA ILE A 52 -4.35 -20.74 -11.61
C ILE A 52 -5.36 -21.40 -10.68
N VAL A 53 -6.42 -20.65 -10.32
CA VAL A 53 -7.55 -21.21 -9.60
C VAL A 53 -8.31 -22.07 -10.61
N PRO A 54 -8.44 -23.39 -10.38
CA PRO A 54 -9.16 -24.24 -11.31
C PRO A 54 -10.61 -23.73 -11.42
N GLY A 55 -11.23 -23.89 -12.59
CA GLY A 55 -12.64 -23.55 -12.80
C GLY A 55 -13.61 -24.40 -11.96
N LYS A 56 -14.85 -24.56 -12.41
CA LYS A 56 -15.85 -25.39 -11.69
C LYS A 56 -15.32 -26.82 -11.49
N GLN A 57 -15.32 -27.30 -10.25
CA GLN A 57 -14.86 -28.63 -9.86
C GLN A 57 -16.04 -29.49 -9.44
N ILE A 58 -16.00 -30.79 -9.77
CA ILE A 58 -16.97 -31.80 -9.33
C ILE A 58 -16.20 -32.87 -8.57
N TYR A 59 -16.61 -33.12 -7.32
CA TYR A 59 -16.02 -34.13 -6.46
C TYR A 59 -17.02 -35.29 -6.28
N LEU A 60 -16.52 -36.52 -6.43
CA LEU A 60 -17.30 -37.74 -6.19
C LEU A 60 -16.59 -38.56 -5.12
N ASN A 61 -17.27 -38.77 -3.99
CA ASN A 61 -16.79 -39.65 -2.92
C ASN A 61 -17.24 -41.08 -3.18
N ILE A 62 -16.30 -42.02 -3.20
CA ILE A 62 -16.51 -43.44 -3.53
C ILE A 62 -16.21 -44.38 -2.37
N ASN A 63 -16.06 -43.87 -1.15
CA ASN A 63 -15.56 -44.62 0.01
C ASN A 63 -16.41 -45.83 0.42
N ASN A 64 -17.69 -45.88 0.03
CA ASN A 64 -18.63 -46.93 0.42
C ASN A 64 -18.93 -47.92 -0.72
N LEU A 65 -18.14 -47.92 -1.79
CA LEU A 65 -18.23 -48.95 -2.83
C LEU A 65 -17.57 -50.24 -2.32
N ALA A 66 -18.18 -51.38 -2.64
CA ALA A 66 -17.53 -52.67 -2.44
C ALA A 66 -16.26 -52.78 -3.30
N ASN A 67 -15.35 -53.68 -2.95
CA ASN A 67 -14.15 -53.92 -3.75
C ASN A 67 -14.54 -54.46 -5.11
N GLY A 68 -14.08 -53.81 -6.18
CA GLY A 68 -14.49 -54.17 -7.53
C GLY A 68 -13.90 -53.27 -8.61
N LEU A 69 -14.20 -53.61 -9.86
CA LEU A 69 -13.84 -52.80 -11.02
C LEU A 69 -15.05 -51.97 -11.44
N TYR A 70 -14.90 -50.65 -11.45
CA TYR A 70 -15.97 -49.70 -11.74
C TYR A 70 -15.60 -48.83 -12.93
N THR A 71 -16.62 -48.41 -13.69
CA THR A 71 -16.47 -47.44 -14.78
C THR A 71 -17.33 -46.22 -14.49
N LEU A 72 -16.70 -45.07 -14.26
CA LEU A 72 -17.35 -43.77 -14.18
C LEU A 72 -17.56 -43.20 -15.58
N LYS A 73 -18.82 -42.91 -15.94
CA LYS A 73 -19.17 -42.25 -17.20
C LYS A 73 -19.67 -40.84 -16.93
N ILE A 74 -19.02 -39.84 -17.52
CA ILE A 74 -19.51 -38.47 -17.53
C ILE A 74 -20.37 -38.29 -18.78
N MET A 75 -21.63 -37.90 -18.58
CA MET A 75 -22.65 -37.80 -19.60
C MET A 75 -23.00 -36.33 -19.90
N LEU A 76 -23.18 -35.98 -21.17
CA LEU A 76 -23.73 -34.70 -21.61
C LEU A 76 -24.74 -34.97 -22.73
N ASN A 77 -25.97 -34.47 -22.60
CA ASN A 77 -27.04 -34.66 -23.59
C ASN A 77 -27.24 -36.13 -23.99
N ASN A 78 -27.31 -37.02 -23.00
CA ASN A 78 -27.45 -38.48 -23.17
C ASN A 78 -26.31 -39.16 -23.94
N LYS A 79 -25.16 -38.50 -24.10
CA LYS A 79 -23.95 -39.08 -24.70
C LYS A 79 -22.82 -39.10 -23.67
N ALA A 80 -22.08 -40.21 -23.61
CA ALA A 80 -20.87 -40.29 -22.79
C ALA A 80 -19.77 -39.43 -23.42
N ILE A 81 -19.23 -38.48 -22.65
CA ILE A 81 -18.13 -37.60 -23.08
C ILE A 81 -16.78 -38.00 -22.48
N LYS A 82 -16.80 -38.76 -21.38
CA LYS A 82 -15.60 -39.30 -20.74
C LYS A 82 -15.94 -40.57 -19.98
N GLU A 83 -15.05 -41.56 -20.07
CA GLU A 83 -15.14 -42.79 -19.29
C GLU A 83 -13.81 -43.01 -18.56
N VAL A 84 -13.87 -43.38 -17.29
CA VAL A 84 -12.70 -43.75 -16.50
C VAL A 84 -13.02 -45.01 -15.73
N THR A 85 -12.19 -46.03 -15.91
CA THR A 85 -12.26 -47.25 -15.12
C THR A 85 -11.31 -47.14 -13.93
N PHE A 86 -11.80 -47.49 -12.75
CA PHE A 86 -11.02 -47.49 -11.52
C PHE A 86 -11.36 -48.73 -10.69
N LYS A 87 -10.41 -49.16 -9.88
CA LYS A 87 -10.57 -50.26 -8.94
C LYS A 87 -10.69 -49.67 -7.54
N THR A 88 -11.62 -50.19 -6.76
CA THR A 88 -11.74 -49.94 -5.31
C THR A 88 -11.06 -51.04 -4.52
#